data_AF-A0A925VQM8-F1
#
_entry.id   AF-A0A925VQM8-F1
#
_cell.length_a   1.000
_cell.length_b   1.000
_cell.length_c   1.000
_cell.angle_alpha   90.00
_cell.angle_beta   90.00
_cell.angle_gamma   90.00
#
_symmetry.space_group_name_H-M   'P 1'
#
loop_
_entity.id
_entity.type
_entity.pdbx_description
1 polymer ?
#
loop_
_entity_poly.entity_id
_entity_poly.type
_entity_poly.pdbx_seq_one_letter_code
_entity_poly.pdbx_strand_id
1 'polypeptide(L)'
;YRVASPNGGTLSSDLNGGRTQLGSMAIQATGGWQTWRTMSQTVNVTAGTYSFGINARTGGWNINWLRISKVGAASTTLASKASAASEQAVSLYPNPVADRLRLAAPPELLGRPYQILDVLGRVKRRGIVSSQEVDVAELRAGVYTLHIEKKESSRIIRQFIKQ
;
A
#
# COMPACT_ATOMS: atom_id res chain seq x y z
N TYR A 1 -2.12 2.28 8.69
CA TYR A 1 -3.45 1.66 8.43
C TYR A 1 -3.87 1.94 7.00
N ARG A 2 -4.57 1.00 6.35
CA ARG A 2 -5.26 1.26 5.08
C ARG A 2 -6.76 1.38 5.34
N VAL A 3 -7.30 2.56 5.04
CA VAL A 3 -8.66 2.97 5.42
C VAL A 3 -9.43 3.56 4.25
N ALA A 4 -10.76 3.54 4.34
CA ALA A 4 -11.68 4.21 3.41
C ALA A 4 -12.79 4.90 4.21
N SER A 5 -13.20 6.09 3.82
CA SER A 5 -14.25 6.85 4.49
C SER A 5 -14.90 7.85 3.53
N PRO A 6 -16.24 7.90 3.42
CA PRO A 6 -16.92 8.96 2.67
C PRO A 6 -16.76 10.34 3.31
N ASN A 7 -16.91 10.43 4.64
CA ASN A 7 -17.05 11.70 5.37
C ASN A 7 -15.92 11.98 6.38
N GLY A 8 -14.94 11.09 6.46
CA GLY A 8 -13.90 11.10 7.48
C GLY A 8 -14.30 10.42 8.80
N GLY A 9 -13.38 10.43 9.75
CA GLY A 9 -13.53 9.85 11.07
C GLY A 9 -12.24 9.97 11.88
N THR A 10 -12.17 9.33 13.03
CA THR A 10 -11.00 9.42 13.91
C THR A 10 -10.71 8.06 14.51
N LEU A 11 -9.46 7.61 14.37
CA LEU A 11 -8.95 6.44 15.05
C LEU A 11 -7.90 6.86 16.10
N SER A 12 -7.73 6.04 17.12
CA SER A 12 -6.54 6.09 17.98
C SER A 12 -5.88 4.73 18.06
N SER A 13 -4.55 4.78 18.23
CA SER A 13 -3.73 3.60 18.48
C SER A 13 -3.50 3.51 19.99
N ASP A 14 -3.64 2.33 20.57
CA ASP A 14 -3.47 2.12 22.00
C ASP A 14 -2.85 0.76 22.33
N LEU A 15 -2.37 0.62 23.56
CA LEU A 15 -1.85 -0.62 24.13
C LEU A 15 -2.71 -1.05 25.31
N ASN A 16 -2.81 -2.36 25.47
CA ASN A 16 -3.43 -3.04 26.60
C ASN A 16 -4.89 -2.60 26.82
N GLY A 17 -5.65 -2.53 25.72
CA GLY A 17 -7.08 -2.19 25.73
C GLY A 17 -7.34 -0.74 26.12
N GLY A 18 -6.67 0.22 25.49
CA GLY A 18 -6.86 1.64 25.74
C GLY A 18 -6.10 2.22 26.92
N ARG A 19 -5.41 1.41 27.75
CA ARG A 19 -4.69 1.89 28.95
C ARG A 19 -3.54 2.83 28.62
N THR A 20 -2.89 2.62 27.48
CA THR A 20 -1.82 3.51 27.00
C THR A 20 -2.16 3.96 25.60
N GLN A 21 -2.55 5.22 25.43
CA GLN A 21 -2.80 5.76 24.11
C GLN A 21 -1.48 6.19 23.45
N LEU A 22 -1.20 5.62 22.28
CA LEU A 22 -0.01 5.90 21.50
C LEU A 22 -0.18 7.13 20.59
N GLY A 23 -1.42 7.42 20.18
CA GLY A 23 -1.75 8.57 19.35
C GLY A 23 -3.19 8.57 18.85
N SER A 24 -3.63 9.69 18.28
CA SER A 24 -4.91 9.83 17.58
C SER A 24 -4.66 10.39 16.19
N MET A 25 -5.41 9.92 15.19
CA MET A 25 -5.27 10.34 13.80
C MET A 25 -6.64 10.56 13.17
N ALA A 26 -6.83 11.74 12.57
CA ALA A 26 -8.00 12.03 11.76
C ALA A 26 -7.88 11.28 10.42
N ILE A 27 -8.92 10.53 10.08
CA ILE A 27 -9.13 9.93 8.77
C ILE A 27 -9.85 10.96 7.91
N GLN A 28 -9.19 11.43 6.86
CA GLN A 28 -9.81 12.34 5.91
C GLN A 28 -10.79 11.59 5.00
N ALA A 29 -11.78 12.30 4.47
CA ALA A 29 -12.66 11.78 3.43
C ALA A 29 -11.83 11.26 2.26
N THR A 30 -11.95 9.97 1.98
CA THR A 30 -11.28 9.32 0.86
C THR A 30 -12.12 9.36 -0.41
N GLY A 31 -13.40 9.75 -0.32
CA GLY A 31 -14.33 9.88 -1.43
C GLY A 31 -15.31 8.70 -1.56
N GLY A 32 -15.31 7.74 -0.63
CA GLY A 32 -16.28 6.64 -0.62
C GLY A 32 -15.84 5.45 0.24
N TRP A 33 -16.78 4.52 0.48
CA TRP A 33 -16.57 3.32 1.32
C TRP A 33 -15.56 2.31 0.76
N GLN A 34 -15.27 2.40 -0.54
CA GLN A 34 -14.32 1.53 -1.25
C GLN A 34 -13.18 2.33 -1.91
N THR A 35 -13.04 3.61 -1.57
CA THR A 35 -11.92 4.44 -2.04
C THR A 35 -10.85 4.43 -0.95
N TRP A 36 -9.77 3.67 -1.16
CA TRP A 36 -8.81 3.36 -0.10
C TRP A 36 -7.59 4.28 -0.12
N ARG A 37 -7.11 4.69 1.06
CA ARG A 37 -5.83 5.39 1.25
C ARG A 37 -5.01 4.75 2.36
N THR A 38 -3.69 4.81 2.23
CA THR A 38 -2.75 4.38 3.28
C THR A 38 -2.36 5.59 4.11
N MET A 39 -2.55 5.49 5.42
CA MET A 39 -2.20 6.52 6.39
C MET A 39 -1.24 5.95 7.42
N SER A 40 -0.22 6.72 7.80
CA SER A 40 0.85 6.31 8.70
C SER A 40 1.00 7.29 9.85
N GLN A 41 1.35 6.77 11.03
CA GLN A 41 1.71 7.55 12.21
C GLN A 41 2.92 6.90 12.86
N THR A 42 3.80 7.72 13.44
CA THR A 42 4.94 7.25 14.23
C THR A 42 4.60 7.40 15.70
N VAL A 43 4.85 6.35 16.47
CA VAL A 43 4.58 6.30 17.91
C VAL A 43 5.77 5.70 18.64
N ASN A 44 6.01 6.14 19.86
CA ASN A 44 7.05 5.59 20.71
C ASN A 44 6.47 4.47 21.56
N VAL A 45 7.13 3.31 21.54
CA VAL A 45 6.75 2.14 22.33
C VAL A 45 8.01 1.61 22.99
N THR A 46 7.98 1.46 24.30
CA THR A 46 9.06 0.84 25.07
C THR A 46 9.17 -0.65 24.74
N ALA A 47 10.34 -1.25 24.96
CA ALA A 47 10.49 -2.69 24.78
C ALA A 47 9.58 -3.45 25.75
N GLY A 48 8.85 -4.45 25.23
CA GLY A 48 7.92 -5.25 26.01
C GLY A 48 6.91 -5.99 25.14
N THR A 49 6.06 -6.80 25.78
CA THR A 49 4.93 -7.47 25.13
C THR A 49 3.66 -6.69 25.46
N TYR A 50 2.93 -6.27 24.42
CA TYR A 50 1.73 -5.47 24.56
C TYR A 50 0.63 -5.98 23.65
N SER A 51 -0.62 -5.84 24.08
CA SER A 51 -1.77 -6.03 23.20
C SER A 51 -2.05 -4.73 22.45
N PHE A 52 -1.79 -4.72 21.14
CA PHE A 52 -2.03 -3.54 20.31
C PHE A 52 -3.51 -3.40 19.96
N GLY A 53 -4.07 -2.20 20.13
CA GLY A 53 -5.47 -1.86 19.86
C GLY A 53 -5.63 -0.70 18.88
N ILE A 54 -6.71 -0.76 18.09
CA ILE A 54 -7.22 0.38 17.31
C ILE A 54 -8.58 0.72 17.88
N ASN A 55 -8.72 1.93 18.41
CA ASN A 55 -9.99 2.43 18.93
C ASN A 55 -10.63 3.41 17.92
N ALA A 56 -11.92 3.21 17.63
CA ALA A 56 -12.70 4.10 16.77
C ALA A 56 -13.34 5.22 17.61
N ARG A 57 -12.65 6.37 17.69
CA ARG A 57 -13.14 7.54 18.44
C ARG A 57 -14.36 8.17 17.78
N THR A 58 -14.35 8.24 16.45
CA THR A 58 -15.54 8.53 15.65
C THR A 58 -15.60 7.51 14.52
N GLY A 59 -16.79 6.96 14.27
CA GLY A 59 -17.03 5.96 13.22
C GLY A 59 -17.03 6.55 11.81
N GLY A 60 -17.60 5.83 10.84
CA GLY A 60 -17.73 6.32 9.46
C GLY A 60 -16.58 5.95 8.53
N TRP A 61 -15.81 4.92 8.87
CA TRP A 61 -14.67 4.45 8.09
C TRP A 61 -14.53 2.94 8.13
N ASN A 62 -13.94 2.40 7.07
CA ASN A 62 -13.54 1.00 6.95
C ASN A 62 -12.02 0.87 7.10
N ILE A 63 -11.57 -0.28 7.60
CA ILE A 63 -10.16 -0.68 7.60
C ILE A 63 -10.00 -1.96 6.80
N ASN A 64 -8.90 -2.04 6.05
CA ASN A 64 -8.53 -3.25 5.32
C ASN A 64 -7.40 -3.97 6.07
N TRP A 65 -6.30 -3.28 6.33
CA TRP A 65 -5.15 -3.84 7.02
C TRP A 65 -4.39 -2.80 7.85
N LEU A 66 -3.58 -3.31 8.78
CA LEU A 66 -2.57 -2.58 9.52
C LEU A 66 -1.18 -3.18 9.24
N ARG A 67 -0.16 -2.31 9.26
CA ARG A 67 1.25 -2.70 9.26
C ARG A 67 1.97 -1.91 10.34
N ILE A 68 2.74 -2.60 11.17
CA ILE A 68 3.62 -2.00 12.17
C ILE A 68 5.06 -2.28 11.73
N SER A 69 5.91 -1.26 11.76
CA SER A 69 7.32 -1.37 11.43
C SER A 69 8.13 -0.47 12.36
N LYS A 70 9.29 -0.94 12.79
CA LYS A 70 10.24 -0.12 13.55
C LYS A 70 10.73 1.02 12.66
N VAL A 71 10.64 2.25 13.16
CA VAL A 71 11.31 3.39 12.54
C VAL A 71 12.80 3.27 12.92
N GLY A 72 13.67 3.11 11.93
CA GLY A 72 15.13 3.11 12.18
C GLY A 72 15.54 4.41 12.86
N ALA A 73 16.62 4.40 13.65
CA ALA A 73 17.15 5.59 14.30
C ALA A 73 17.55 6.62 13.23
N ALA A 74 16.63 7.54 12.92
CA ALA A 74 16.94 8.73 12.15
C ALA A 74 17.29 9.82 13.17
N SER A 75 18.53 10.30 13.11
CA SER A 75 18.99 11.50 13.79
C SER A 75 17.94 12.61 13.69
N THR A 76 17.69 13.26 14.81
CA THR A 76 16.88 14.48 14.94
C THR A 76 17.30 15.54 13.92
N THR A 77 16.51 15.71 12.86
CA THR A 77 16.30 17.00 12.20
C THR A 77 14.81 17.23 12.05
N LEU A 78 14.32 18.20 12.82
CA LEU A 78 12.94 18.66 12.82
C LEU A 78 12.57 19.26 11.46
N ALA A 79 11.46 18.76 10.92
CA ALA A 79 10.59 19.38 9.93
C ALA A 79 11.24 19.97 8.66
N SER A 80 11.40 19.12 7.64
CA SER A 80 10.92 19.47 6.29
C SER A 80 10.75 18.21 5.44
N LYS A 81 9.55 18.08 4.87
CA LYS A 81 9.15 17.22 3.73
C LYS A 81 9.84 15.86 3.57
N ALA A 82 9.04 14.81 3.78
CA ALA A 82 8.97 13.64 2.93
C ALA A 82 10.28 13.24 2.21
N SER A 83 11.13 12.50 2.91
CA SER A 83 12.12 11.64 2.28
C SER A 83 12.16 10.33 3.06
N ALA A 84 11.03 9.60 3.01
CA ALA A 84 11.08 8.17 3.20
C ALA A 84 11.73 7.60 1.94
N ALA A 85 12.79 6.83 2.13
CA ALA A 85 13.49 6.09 1.09
C ALA A 85 12.53 5.56 0.03
N SER A 86 12.86 5.84 -1.23
CA SER A 86 12.04 5.59 -2.41
C SER A 86 11.68 4.10 -2.62
N GLU A 87 10.70 3.60 -1.88
CA GLU A 87 9.73 2.68 -2.46
C GLU A 87 8.92 3.47 -3.48
N GLN A 88 9.54 3.70 -4.63
CA GLN A 88 8.93 4.26 -5.83
C GLN A 88 7.51 3.74 -5.95
N ALA A 89 6.57 4.68 -5.84
CA ALA A 89 5.15 4.48 -5.59
C ALA A 89 4.43 3.84 -6.77
N VAL A 90 4.84 2.62 -7.14
CA VAL A 90 4.21 1.87 -8.22
C VAL A 90 2.81 1.49 -7.76
N SER A 91 1.79 1.98 -8.44
CA SER A 91 0.40 1.61 -8.21
C SER A 91 -0.23 1.05 -9.48
N LEU A 92 -1.14 0.09 -9.30
CA LEU A 92 -1.85 -0.60 -10.37
C LEU A 92 -3.34 -0.27 -10.28
N TYR A 93 -3.93 0.15 -11.38
CA TYR A 93 -5.36 0.46 -11.46
C TYR A 93 -5.90 0.23 -12.88
N PRO A 94 -7.19 -0.09 -13.03
CA PRO A 94 -8.12 -0.41 -11.95
C PRO A 94 -7.79 -1.78 -11.33
N ASN A 95 -8.19 -1.99 -10.08
CA ASN A 95 -8.21 -3.30 -9.46
C ASN A 95 -9.60 -3.46 -8.83
N PRO A 96 -10.52 -4.27 -9.39
CA PRO A 96 -10.33 -5.24 -10.49
C PRO A 96 -10.15 -4.65 -11.90
N VAL A 97 -9.51 -5.39 -12.82
CA VAL A 97 -9.24 -5.00 -14.22
C VAL A 97 -9.89 -5.97 -15.22
N ALA A 98 -10.41 -5.43 -16.33
CA ALA A 98 -10.88 -6.21 -17.48
C ALA A 98 -9.74 -6.36 -18.50
N ASP A 99 -9.42 -5.32 -19.28
CA ASP A 99 -8.52 -5.48 -20.44
C ASP A 99 -7.16 -4.81 -20.26
N ARG A 100 -7.15 -3.60 -19.67
CA ARG A 100 -5.95 -2.76 -19.58
C ARG A 100 -5.67 -2.35 -18.15
N LEU A 101 -4.48 -2.70 -17.69
CA LEU A 101 -3.97 -2.35 -16.37
C LEU A 101 -3.02 -1.16 -16.50
N ARG A 102 -3.36 -0.04 -15.85
CA ARG A 102 -2.52 1.13 -15.80
C ARG A 102 -1.52 1.02 -14.65
N LEU A 103 -0.27 1.26 -14.99
CA LEU A 103 0.90 1.25 -14.11
C LEU A 103 1.32 2.70 -13.86
N ALA A 104 0.94 3.28 -12.73
CA ALA A 104 1.55 4.53 -12.28
C ALA A 104 2.90 4.20 -11.67
N ALA A 105 3.95 4.30 -12.50
CA ALA A 105 5.33 4.02 -12.16
C ALA A 105 6.21 5.24 -12.52
N PRO A 106 7.30 5.48 -11.76
CA PRO A 106 8.27 6.49 -12.16
C PRO A 106 8.96 6.12 -13.48
N PRO A 107 9.41 7.12 -14.28
CA PRO A 107 9.99 6.92 -15.61
C PRO A 107 11.20 5.98 -15.65
N GLU A 108 11.90 5.82 -14.53
CA GLU A 108 13.06 4.93 -14.37
C GLU A 108 12.77 3.43 -14.53
N LEU A 109 11.49 3.05 -14.49
CA LEU A 109 11.03 1.69 -14.74
C LEU A 109 10.73 1.43 -16.22
N LEU A 110 10.74 2.46 -17.07
CA LEU A 110 10.60 2.28 -18.51
C LEU A 110 11.81 1.49 -19.06
N GLY A 111 11.54 0.55 -19.96
CA GLY A 111 12.56 -0.36 -20.50
C GLY A 111 12.93 -1.54 -19.58
N ARG A 112 12.32 -1.66 -18.39
CA ARG A 112 12.56 -2.79 -17.48
C ARG A 112 11.72 -4.01 -17.85
N PRO A 113 12.23 -5.24 -17.66
CA PRO A 113 11.43 -6.43 -17.84
C PRO A 113 10.38 -6.54 -16.71
N TYR A 114 9.19 -7.01 -17.09
CA TYR A 114 8.13 -7.38 -16.16
C TYR A 114 7.64 -8.80 -16.41
N GLN A 115 7.07 -9.41 -15.36
CA GLN A 115 6.41 -10.70 -15.40
C GLN A 115 5.08 -10.63 -14.67
N ILE A 116 4.05 -11.26 -15.24
CA ILE A 116 2.76 -11.49 -14.57
C ILE A 116 2.70 -12.96 -14.20
N LEU A 117 2.44 -13.25 -12.92
CA LEU A 117 2.36 -14.59 -12.38
C LEU A 117 0.98 -14.83 -11.78
N ASP A 118 0.49 -16.07 -11.86
CA ASP A 118 -0.67 -16.49 -11.09
C ASP A 118 -0.32 -16.77 -9.62
N VAL A 119 -1.33 -17.08 -8.81
CA VAL A 119 -1.13 -17.45 -7.38
C VAL A 119 -0.25 -18.68 -7.16
N LEU A 120 -0.04 -19.50 -8.19
CA LEU A 120 0.84 -20.67 -8.17
C LEU A 120 2.26 -20.33 -8.65
N GLY A 121 2.56 -19.05 -8.91
CA GLY A 121 3.87 -18.60 -9.40
C GLY A 121 4.15 -18.93 -10.86
N ARG A 122 3.14 -19.35 -11.64
CA ARG A 122 3.32 -19.63 -13.06
C ARG A 122 3.28 -18.33 -13.85
N VAL A 123 4.31 -18.08 -14.65
CA VAL A 123 4.38 -16.90 -15.52
C VAL A 123 3.30 -17.01 -16.60
N LYS A 124 2.34 -16.08 -16.58
CA LYS A 124 1.29 -15.95 -17.60
C LYS A 124 1.62 -14.95 -18.68
N ARG A 125 2.37 -13.90 -18.33
CA ARG A 125 2.84 -12.90 -19.30
C ARG A 125 4.22 -12.41 -18.92
N ARG A 126 5.01 -12.04 -19.92
CA ARG A 126 6.30 -11.35 -19.77
C ARG A 126 6.39 -10.25 -20.81
N GLY A 127 7.12 -9.19 -20.50
CA GLY A 127 7.34 -8.11 -21.44
C GLY A 127 8.33 -7.09 -20.90
N ILE A 128 8.43 -5.99 -21.63
CA ILE A 128 9.20 -4.81 -21.21
C ILE A 128 8.20 -3.70 -20.92
N VAL A 129 8.41 -2.95 -19.84
CA VAL A 129 7.60 -1.76 -19.51
C VAL A 129 7.93 -0.66 -20.51
N SER A 130 7.32 -0.69 -21.69
CA SER A 130 7.48 0.34 -22.73
C SER A 130 6.50 1.50 -22.54
N SER A 131 5.35 1.23 -21.94
CA SER A 131 4.30 2.20 -21.63
C SER A 131 3.80 2.01 -20.20
N GLN A 132 3.04 3.00 -19.71
CA GLN A 132 2.33 2.91 -18.43
C GLN A 132 1.05 2.05 -18.52
N GLU A 133 0.87 1.30 -19.60
CA GLU A 133 -0.25 0.38 -19.80
C GLU A 133 0.27 -1.03 -20.01
N VAL A 134 -0.29 -1.96 -19.25
CA VAL A 134 -0.06 -3.39 -19.40
C VAL A 134 -1.37 -4.01 -19.84
N ASP A 135 -1.39 -4.54 -21.05
CA ASP A 135 -2.52 -5.32 -21.53
C ASP A 135 -2.60 -6.64 -20.73
N VAL A 136 -3.81 -7.00 -20.32
CA VAL A 136 -4.13 -8.19 -19.54
C VAL A 136 -5.38 -8.90 -20.07
N ALA A 137 -5.88 -8.53 -21.25
CA ALA A 137 -7.12 -9.06 -21.81
C ALA A 137 -7.09 -10.60 -22.00
N GLU A 138 -5.93 -11.15 -22.39
CA GLU A 138 -5.73 -12.59 -22.60
C GLU A 138 -5.68 -13.40 -21.30
N LEU A 139 -5.58 -12.75 -20.14
CA LEU A 139 -5.60 -13.45 -18.85
C LEU A 139 -7.02 -13.88 -18.51
N ARG A 140 -7.16 -15.09 -17.98
CA ARG A 140 -8.44 -15.54 -17.40
C ARG A 140 -8.73 -14.75 -16.13
N ALA A 141 -10.00 -14.68 -15.73
CA ALA A 141 -10.37 -14.10 -14.44
C ALA A 141 -9.63 -14.80 -13.29
N GLY A 142 -9.09 -14.03 -12.34
CA GLY A 142 -8.26 -14.56 -11.26
C GLY A 142 -7.36 -13.52 -10.60
N VAL A 143 -6.59 -13.96 -9.59
CA VAL A 143 -5.63 -13.12 -8.87
C VAL A 143 -4.24 -13.29 -9.47
N TYR A 144 -3.56 -12.19 -9.71
CA TYR A 144 -2.24 -12.14 -10.35
C TYR A 144 -1.29 -11.20 -9.61
N THR A 145 0.02 -11.46 -9.73
CA THR A 145 1.07 -10.55 -9.29
C THR A 145 1.91 -10.07 -10.48
N LEU A 146 2.15 -8.76 -10.54
CA LEU A 146 3.07 -8.12 -11.46
C LEU A 146 4.42 -7.92 -10.76
N HIS A 147 5.47 -8.49 -11.32
CA HIS A 147 6.85 -8.37 -10.88
C HIS A 147 7.63 -7.50 -11.87
N ILE A 148 8.28 -6.44 -11.40
CA ILE A 148 9.12 -5.55 -12.22
C ILE A 148 10.52 -5.48 -11.61
N GLU A 149 11.56 -5.63 -12.43
CA GLU A 149 12.95 -5.53 -11.98
C GLU A 149 13.45 -4.08 -11.91
N LYS A 150 14.14 -3.72 -10.82
CA LYS A 150 14.84 -2.44 -10.67
C LYS A 150 16.33 -2.56 -11.01
N LYS A 151 17.00 -1.41 -11.14
CA LYS A 151 18.43 -1.26 -11.46
C LYS A 151 19.37 -1.94 -10.44
N GLU A 152 18.93 -2.17 -9.21
CA GLU A 152 19.75 -2.70 -8.10
C GLU A 152 19.37 -4.13 -7.68
N SER A 153 18.87 -4.97 -8.60
CA SER A 153 18.38 -6.34 -8.30
C SER A 153 17.17 -6.42 -7.35
N SER A 154 16.65 -5.29 -6.89
CA SER A 154 15.38 -5.22 -6.17
C SER A 154 14.20 -5.41 -7.12
N ARG A 155 13.14 -6.06 -6.66
CA ARG A 155 11.92 -6.33 -7.45
C ARG A 155 10.72 -5.62 -6.84
N ILE A 156 9.89 -5.03 -7.69
CA ILE A 156 8.60 -4.47 -7.30
C ILE A 156 7.54 -5.52 -7.55
N ILE A 157 6.79 -5.87 -6.51
CA ILE A 157 5.68 -6.82 -6.59
C ILE A 157 4.38 -6.07 -6.30
N ARG A 158 3.40 -6.24 -7.19
CA ARG A 158 2.05 -5.67 -7.01
C ARG A 158 0.99 -6.67 -7.44
N GLN A 159 -0.02 -6.85 -6.58
CA GLN A 159 -1.15 -7.73 -6.86
C GLN A 159 -2.29 -6.99 -7.57
N PHE A 160 -3.00 -7.68 -8.46
CA PHE A 160 -4.23 -7.21 -9.09
C PHE A 160 -5.19 -8.38 -9.36
N ILE A 161 -6.47 -8.08 -9.53
CA ILE A 161 -7.54 -9.04 -9.81
C ILE A 161 -8.03 -8.81 -11.23
N LYS A 162 -8.01 -9.86 -12.06
CA LYS A 162 -8.61 -9.91 -13.40
C LYS A 162 -10.05 -10.40 -13.30
N GLN A 163 -10.97 -9.73 -13.99
CA GLN A 163 -12.38 -10.15 -14.17
C GLN A 163 -12.70 -10.40 -15.64
#